data_AF-A0A2V7C1H4-F1
#
_entry.id   AF-A0A2V7C1H4-F1
#
_cell.length_a   1.000
_cell.length_b   1.000
_cell.length_c   1.000
_cell.angle_alpha   90.00
_cell.angle_beta   90.00
_cell.angle_gamma   90.00
#
_symmetry.space_group_name_H-M   'P 1'
#
loop_
_entity.id
_entity.type
_entity.pdbx_description
1 polymer ?
#
loop_
_entity_poly.entity_id
_entity_poly.type
_entity_poly.pdbx_seq_one_letter_code
_entity_poly.pdbx_strand_id
1 'polypeptide(L)'
;VRHPRYHVHFTPTGASWINLVERWFATLTDKQLRRGVHRSTRELETAIGRYIEVTNERPRPFVWTKTADEILASVARFCHRISNSGH
;
A
#
# COMPACT_ATOMS: atom_id res chain seq x y z
N VAL A 1 -11.12 -23.47 -16.08
CA VAL A 1 -10.88 -22.22 -15.31
C VAL A 1 -12.19 -21.77 -14.69
N ARG A 2 -12.31 -21.74 -13.35
CA ARG A 2 -13.58 -21.48 -12.65
C ARG A 2 -14.09 -20.03 -12.79
N HIS A 3 -13.19 -19.09 -13.09
CA HIS A 3 -13.49 -17.65 -13.22
C HIS A 3 -12.68 -17.02 -14.37
N PRO A 4 -13.08 -17.19 -15.64
CA PRO A 4 -12.29 -16.79 -16.81
C PRO A 4 -12.16 -15.27 -16.99
N ARG A 5 -12.97 -14.47 -16.28
CA ARG A 5 -12.91 -13.00 -16.32
C ARG A 5 -11.93 -12.39 -15.31
N TYR A 6 -11.34 -13.21 -14.44
CA TYR A 6 -10.46 -12.74 -13.38
C TYR A 6 -9.01 -13.06 -13.72
N HIS A 7 -8.19 -12.01 -13.80
CA HIS A 7 -6.74 -12.12 -13.97
C HIS A 7 -6.07 -11.70 -12.66
N VAL A 8 -5.35 -12.63 -12.03
CA VAL A 8 -4.62 -12.34 -10.80
C VAL A 8 -3.23 -11.84 -11.19
N HIS A 9 -2.90 -10.62 -10.79
CA HIS A 9 -1.56 -10.06 -10.92
C HIS A 9 -0.85 -10.19 -9.58
N PHE A 10 0.19 -11.00 -9.54
CA PHE A 10 1.06 -11.08 -8.37
C PHE A 10 2.07 -9.96 -8.40
N THR A 11 2.25 -9.29 -7.27
CA THR A 11 3.31 -8.29 -7.11
C THR A 11 4.64 -9.04 -6.98
N PRO A 12 5.65 -8.75 -7.82
CA PRO A 12 6.96 -9.41 -7.71
C PRO A 12 7.59 -9.20 -6.32
N THR A 13 8.44 -10.13 -5.90
CA THR A 13 9.24 -9.98 -4.68
C THR A 13 10.03 -8.66 -4.73
N GLY A 14 9.90 -7.83 -3.70
CA GLY A 14 10.52 -6.51 -3.63
C GLY A 14 9.74 -5.37 -4.31
N ALA A 15 8.58 -5.65 -4.91
CA ALA A 15 7.72 -4.64 -5.52
C ALA A 15 6.52 -4.22 -4.63
N SER A 16 6.59 -4.47 -3.31
CA SER A 16 5.52 -4.09 -2.36
C SER A 16 5.21 -2.58 -2.37
N TRP A 17 6.15 -1.75 -2.84
CA TRP A 17 5.93 -0.32 -3.04
C TRP A 17 4.79 -0.01 -4.03
N ILE A 18 4.40 -0.95 -4.90
CA ILE A 18 3.26 -0.79 -5.81
C ILE A 18 1.91 -1.10 -5.12
N ASN A 19 1.94 -1.71 -3.94
CA ASN A 19 0.76 -2.17 -3.23
C ASN A 19 0.04 -1.03 -2.50
N LEU A 20 -0.96 -0.44 -3.16
CA LEU A 20 -1.78 0.63 -2.59
C LEU A 20 -2.57 0.21 -1.35
N VAL A 21 -2.85 -1.09 -1.18
CA VAL A 21 -3.55 -1.61 0.00
C VAL A 21 -2.70 -1.41 1.27
N GLU A 22 -1.39 -1.65 1.18
CA GLU A 22 -0.47 -1.38 2.30
C GLU A 22 -0.45 0.10 2.67
N ARG A 23 -0.45 0.99 1.67
CA ARG A 23 -0.51 2.44 1.90
C ARG A 23 -1.82 2.88 2.54
N TRP A 24 -2.92 2.24 2.19
CA TRP A 24 -4.21 2.47 2.83
C TRP A 24 -4.17 2.06 4.32
N PHE A 25 -3.65 0.87 4.64
CA PHE A 25 -3.50 0.42 6.03
C PHE A 25 -2.58 1.30 6.86
N ALA A 26 -1.48 1.80 6.29
CA ALA A 26 -0.62 2.78 6.95
C ALA A 26 -1.39 4.07 7.29
N THR A 27 -2.25 4.52 6.39
CA THR A 27 -3.08 5.73 6.60
C THR A 27 -4.14 5.51 7.68
N LEU A 28 -4.84 4.38 7.67
CA LEU A 28 -5.76 3.97 8.74
C LEU A 28 -5.04 3.95 10.09
N THR A 29 -3.85 3.35 10.13
CA THR A 29 -3.05 3.24 11.34
C THR A 29 -2.69 4.60 11.89
N ASP A 30 -2.16 5.51 11.07
CA ASP A 30 -1.73 6.84 11.52
C ASP A 30 -2.91 7.72 11.97
N LYS A 31 -4.02 7.69 11.22
CA LYS A 31 -5.14 8.62 11.44
C LYS A 31 -6.14 8.14 12.48
N GLN A 32 -6.40 6.84 12.56
CA GLN A 32 -7.47 6.30 13.40
C GLN A 32 -6.95 5.45 14.56
N LEU A 33 -5.95 4.59 14.31
CA LEU A 33 -5.57 3.56 15.29
C LEU A 33 -4.51 4.03 16.28
N ARG A 34 -3.44 4.68 15.81
CA ARG A 34 -2.29 5.07 16.65
C ARG A 34 -2.66 6.12 17.71
N ARG A 35 -3.71 6.92 17.44
CA ARG A 35 -4.21 7.96 18.35
C ARG A 35 -5.48 7.53 19.10
N GLY A 36 -6.03 6.37 18.79
CA GLY A 36 -7.23 5.83 19.43
C GLY A 36 -6.89 5.01 20.67
N VAL A 37 -7.71 5.11 21.71
CA VAL A 37 -7.71 4.17 22.83
C VAL A 37 -9.00 3.36 22.74
N HIS A 38 -8.89 2.11 22.33
CA HIS A 38 -10.03 1.20 22.20
C HIS A 38 -10.05 0.23 23.37
N ARG A 39 -11.12 0.25 24.16
CA ARG A 39 -11.28 -0.59 25.37
C ARG A 39 -11.90 -1.95 25.07
N SER A 40 -12.29 -2.22 23.82
CA SER A 40 -12.84 -3.49 23.37
C SER A 40 -12.66 -3.68 21.85
N THR A 41 -12.73 -4.92 21.39
CA THR A 41 -12.74 -5.24 19.95
C THR A 41 -13.89 -4.55 19.22
N ARG A 42 -15.09 -4.49 19.82
CA ARG A 42 -16.25 -3.82 19.24
C ARG A 42 -16.00 -2.33 19.00
N GLU A 43 -15.29 -1.67 19.92
CA GLU A 43 -14.93 -0.26 19.78
C GLU A 43 -13.90 -0.05 18.65
N LEU A 44 -12.94 -0.97 18.52
CA LEU A 44 -11.98 -0.98 17.41
C LEU A 44 -12.69 -1.16 16.06
N GLU A 45 -13.59 -2.14 15.95
CA GLU A 45 -14.38 -2.40 14.73
C GLU A 45 -15.22 -1.17 14.34
N THR A 46 -15.88 -0.55 15.31
CA THR A 46 -16.65 0.67 15.10
C THR A 46 -15.77 1.82 14.60
N ALA A 47 -14.57 1.97 15.18
CA ALA A 47 -13.62 2.99 14.77
C ALA A 47 -13.11 2.77 13.33
N ILE A 48 -12.86 1.53 12.93
CA ILE A 48 -12.46 1.17 11.56
C ILE A 48 -13.61 1.44 10.58
N GLY A 49 -14.84 1.01 10.92
CA GLY A 49 -16.03 1.25 10.10
C GLY A 49 -16.27 2.75 9.85
N ARG A 50 -16.21 3.56 10.91
CA ARG A 50 -16.34 5.01 10.79
C ARG A 50 -15.25 5.64 9.92
N TYR A 51 -14.01 5.16 10.01
CA TYR A 51 -12.93 5.63 9.15
C TYR A 51 -13.23 5.32 7.67
N ILE A 52 -13.72 4.12 7.37
CA ILE A 52 -14.12 3.72 6.01
C ILE A 52 -15.22 4.64 5.48
N GLU A 53 -16.28 4.89 6.26
CA GLU A 53 -17.38 5.78 5.87
C GLU A 53 -16.90 7.19 5.54
N VAL A 54 -16.14 7.82 6.45
CA VAL A 54 -15.63 9.19 6.28
C VAL A 54 -14.67 9.29 5.09
N THR A 55 -13.80 8.29 4.90
CA THR A 55 -12.86 8.30 3.76
C THR A 55 -13.55 8.04 2.42
N ASN A 56 -14.64 7.28 2.40
CA ASN A 56 -15.44 7.04 1.19
C ASN A 56 -16.37 8.20 0.83
N GLU A 57 -16.77 9.05 1.78
CA GLU A 57 -17.56 10.26 1.49
C GLU A 57 -16.82 11.22 0.56
N ARG A 58 -15.49 11.34 0.74
CA ARG A 58 -14.61 12.19 -0.08
C ARG A 58 -13.28 11.47 -0.37
N PRO A 59 -13.29 10.49 -1.29
CA PRO A 59 -12.12 9.67 -1.55
C PRO A 59 -11.02 10.52 -2.18
N ARG A 60 -9.80 10.41 -1.64
CA ARG A 60 -8.61 11.01 -2.24
C ARG A 60 -7.81 9.90 -2.90
N PRO A 61 -7.62 9.94 -4.23
CA PRO A 61 -6.83 8.93 -4.91
C PRO A 61 -5.39 8.97 -4.43
N PHE A 62 -4.76 7.82 -4.31
CA PHE A 62 -3.32 7.75 -4.12
C PHE A 62 -2.64 8.12 -5.43
N VAL A 63 -1.85 9.19 -5.40
CA VAL A 63 -1.10 9.66 -6.55
C VAL A 63 0.33 9.16 -6.46
N TRP A 64 0.80 8.54 -7.53
CA TRP A 64 2.21 8.20 -7.70
C TRP A 64 2.99 9.49 -7.95
N THR A 65 3.99 9.76 -7.11
CA THR A 65 4.84 10.95 -7.26
C THR A 65 6.02 10.71 -8.18
N LYS A 66 6.37 9.44 -8.43
CA LYS A 66 7.40 9.02 -9.37
C LYS A 66 6.76 8.39 -10.59
N THR A 67 7.28 8.73 -11.76
CA THR A 67 6.95 8.10 -13.03
C THR A 67 7.52 6.67 -13.09
N ALA A 68 6.98 5.86 -13.99
CA ALA A 68 7.51 4.52 -14.23
C ALA A 68 9.00 4.55 -14.61
N ASP A 69 9.40 5.51 -15.46
CA ASP A 69 10.78 5.67 -15.91
C ASP A 69 11.73 6.01 -14.75
N GLU A 70 11.33 6.89 -13.84
CA GLU A 70 12.14 7.22 -12.66
C GLU A 70 12.32 6.02 -11.73
N ILE A 71 11.28 5.17 -11.62
CA ILE A 71 11.33 3.94 -10.84
C ILE A 71 12.26 2.93 -11.49
N LEU A 72 12.11 2.69 -12.79
CA LEU A 72 12.97 1.77 -13.55
C LEU A 72 14.43 2.22 -13.51
N ALA A 73 14.68 3.53 -13.67
CA ALA A 73 16.02 4.10 -13.54
C ALA A 73 16.59 3.90 -12.11
N SER A 74 15.75 4.02 -11.07
CA SER A 74 16.17 3.75 -9.69
C SER A 74 16.53 2.29 -9.47
N VAL A 75 15.75 1.37 -10.03
CA VAL A 75 16.02 -0.08 -9.98
C VAL A 75 17.32 -0.40 -10.74
N ALA A 76 17.51 0.14 -11.95
CA ALA A 76 18.73 -0.07 -12.72
C ALA A 76 19.98 0.42 -11.97
N ARG A 77 19.92 1.62 -11.34
CA ARG A 77 21.01 2.14 -10.50
C ARG A 77 21.31 1.24 -9.30
N PHE A 78 20.26 0.69 -8.67
CA PHE A 78 20.42 -0.26 -7.56
C PHE A 78 21.10 -1.54 -8.03
N CYS A 79 20.61 -2.16 -9.11
CA CYS A 79 21.20 -3.37 -9.69
C CYS A 79 22.67 -3.16 -10.07
N HIS A 80 23.02 -2.07 -10.74
CA HIS A 80 24.41 -1.77 -11.08
C HIS A 80 25.32 -1.65 -9.85
N ARG A 81 24.82 -1.11 -8.74
CA ARG A 81 25.60 -0.99 -7.51
C ARG A 81 25.88 -2.35 -6.87
N ILE A 82 24.89 -3.23 -6.82
CA ILE A 82 25.01 -4.56 -6.18
C ILE A 82 25.71 -5.59 -7.09
N SER A 83 25.66 -5.43 -8.41
CA SER A 83 26.39 -6.30 -9.34
C SER A 83 27.88 -5.99 -9.39
N ASN A 84 28.28 -4.77 -9.03
CA ASN A 84 29.68 -4.34 -8.97
C ASN A 84 30.25 -4.31 -7.54
N SER A 85 29.48 -4.72 -6.53
CA SER A 85 30.04 -5.02 -5.20
C SER A 85 30.68 -6.41 -5.28
N GLY A 86 31.94 -6.43 -5.75
CA GLY A 86 32.70 -7.66 -5.96
C GLY A 86 32.69 -8.57 -4.73
N HIS A 87 32.14 -9.77 -4.92
CA HIS A 87 32.68 -10.99 -4.36
C HIS A 87 33.40 -11.73 -5.49
#